data_AF-A0A7W1PX96-F1
#
_entry.id   AF-A0A7W1PX96-F1
#
_cell.length_a   1.000
_cell.length_b   1.000
_cell.length_c   1.000
_cell.angle_alpha   90.00
_cell.angle_beta   90.00
_cell.angle_gamma   90.00
#
_symmetry.space_group_name_H-M   'P 1'
#
loop_
_entity.id
_entity.type
_entity.pdbx_description
1 polymer ?
#
loop_
_entity_poly.entity_id
_entity_poly.type
_entity_poly.pdbx_seq_one_letter_code
_entity_poly.pdbx_strand_id
1 'polypeptide(L)'
;MNSLKYILTVFAMAYIGLVQAQVTAIPDPIFEQFLIDHGMDTDGIINGQVLTSDIDYITTMIINESPPFYFVNDFTGIQDFVSLEWFVFVGATVVEMDLGNLTNLKHIEGLSIINLAYIDVSGSEGLENFSMGGTSLSTILLPQSQSLLSFACGSCLLTELDLSYYVNLTYIMVERNSLEYLNVANGNNTNVTTFIATQNPDLNCIIVDDTAYSEANWTFIDPASTFVESEAECDALTTNESSFEDFKIYPNPASDFFQLKVINEFERIDVIDLTGKVVKSFTESSYKYQVTELSKGLYILSIHTNYGKSFQKLVIK
;
A
#
# COMPACT_ATOMS: atom_id res chain seq x y z
N MET A 1 -55.17 -30.71 49.02
CA MET A 1 -55.44 -29.84 47.84
C MET A 1 -55.14 -28.41 48.26
N ASN A 2 -53.89 -27.99 48.12
CA ASN A 2 -53.38 -27.11 47.05
C ASN A 2 -53.77 -25.65 47.31
N SER A 3 -52.89 -24.66 47.35
CA SER A 3 -51.44 -24.60 47.13
C SER A 3 -50.99 -23.17 47.46
N LEU A 4 -50.00 -23.05 48.33
CA LEU A 4 -48.83 -22.17 48.26
C LEU A 4 -48.90 -21.01 47.24
N LYS A 5 -49.11 -19.77 47.70
CA LYS A 5 -48.79 -18.55 46.93
C LYS A 5 -47.49 -17.95 47.47
N TYR A 6 -46.46 -18.14 46.68
CA TYR A 6 -45.07 -17.77 46.92
C TYR A 6 -44.88 -16.26 47.01
N ILE A 7 -44.03 -15.88 47.96
CA ILE A 7 -43.32 -14.60 48.05
C ILE A 7 -42.47 -14.46 46.78
N LEU A 8 -42.80 -13.50 45.91
CA LEU A 8 -41.92 -13.08 44.82
C LEU A 8 -40.98 -11.99 45.36
N THR A 9 -39.85 -12.41 45.93
CA THR A 9 -38.66 -11.57 46.02
C THR A 9 -38.05 -11.47 44.63
N VAL A 10 -38.17 -10.29 44.00
CA VAL A 10 -37.46 -9.95 42.77
C VAL A 10 -35.97 -9.83 43.11
N PHE A 11 -35.20 -10.87 42.84
CA PHE A 11 -33.75 -10.78 42.77
C PHE A 11 -33.41 -10.15 41.42
N ALA A 12 -33.29 -8.83 41.38
CA ALA A 12 -32.63 -8.14 40.28
C ALA A 12 -31.13 -8.41 40.39
N MET A 13 -30.69 -9.52 39.80
CA MET A 13 -29.26 -9.80 39.62
C MET A 13 -28.77 -8.82 38.56
N ALA A 14 -28.21 -7.69 39.02
CA ALA A 14 -27.51 -6.76 38.16
C ALA A 14 -26.32 -7.53 37.54
N TYR A 15 -26.50 -7.98 36.30
CA TYR A 15 -25.38 -8.34 35.44
C TYR A 15 -24.62 -7.05 35.19
N ILE A 16 -23.69 -6.72 36.09
CA ILE A 16 -22.62 -5.78 35.78
C ILE A 16 -21.77 -6.57 34.79
N GLY A 17 -22.07 -6.43 33.49
CA GLY A 17 -21.14 -6.85 32.46
C GLY A 17 -19.81 -6.18 32.78
N LEU A 18 -18.77 -6.98 33.00
CA LEU A 18 -17.40 -6.48 33.08
C LEU A 18 -17.11 -5.86 31.70
N VAL A 19 -17.31 -4.56 31.57
CA VAL A 19 -16.76 -3.80 30.44
C VAL A 19 -15.27 -3.81 30.69
N GLN A 20 -14.58 -4.77 30.08
CA GLN A 20 -13.13 -4.69 29.98
C GLN A 20 -12.82 -3.50 29.09
N ALA A 21 -11.88 -2.66 29.52
CA ALA A 21 -11.39 -1.60 28.66
C ALA A 21 -10.80 -2.25 27.39
N GLN A 22 -11.14 -1.72 26.23
CA GLN A 22 -10.54 -2.17 24.98
C GLN A 22 -9.10 -1.70 24.94
N VAL A 23 -8.21 -2.61 24.58
CA VAL A 23 -6.77 -2.36 24.42
C VAL A 23 -6.39 -2.57 22.96
N THR A 24 -5.44 -1.77 22.51
CA THR A 24 -4.76 -1.88 21.23
C THR A 24 -3.39 -2.51 21.49
N ALA A 25 -3.03 -3.54 20.72
CA ALA A 25 -1.72 -4.17 20.85
C ALA A 25 -0.63 -3.25 20.26
N ILE A 26 0.46 -3.04 21.00
CA ILE A 26 1.65 -2.28 20.59
C ILE A 26 2.89 -3.16 20.85
N PRO A 27 3.16 -4.19 20.03
CA PRO A 27 4.19 -5.18 20.33
C PRO A 27 5.62 -4.64 20.33
N ASP A 28 5.89 -3.55 19.61
CA ASP A 28 7.20 -2.90 19.58
C ASP A 28 7.39 -2.03 20.83
N PRO A 29 8.33 -2.39 21.73
CA PRO A 29 8.54 -1.64 22.97
C PRO A 29 9.11 -0.24 22.75
N ILE A 30 9.71 0.06 21.59
CA ILE A 30 10.17 1.40 21.23
C ILE A 30 8.99 2.26 20.78
N PHE A 31 8.03 1.68 20.03
CA PHE A 31 6.80 2.38 19.70
C PHE A 31 5.97 2.66 20.96
N GLU A 32 5.82 1.68 21.84
CA GLU A 32 5.12 1.86 23.13
C GLU A 32 5.82 2.91 24.02
N GLN A 33 7.15 2.86 24.11
CA GLN A 33 7.92 3.88 24.84
C GLN A 33 7.70 5.28 24.26
N PHE A 34 7.61 5.43 22.94
CA PHE A 34 7.24 6.69 22.31
C PHE A 34 5.85 7.16 22.79
N LEU A 35 4.86 6.28 22.82
CA LEU A 35 3.51 6.63 23.29
C LEU A 35 3.52 7.08 24.76
N ILE A 36 4.26 6.39 25.63
CA ILE A 36 4.43 6.75 27.04
C ILE A 36 5.07 8.14 27.18
N ASP A 37 6.17 8.38 26.48
CA ASP A 37 6.93 9.65 26.59
C ASP A 37 6.12 10.85 26.08
N HIS A 38 5.14 10.62 25.21
CA HIS A 38 4.23 11.65 24.69
C HIS A 38 2.87 11.67 25.41
N GLY A 39 2.69 10.88 26.47
CA GLY A 39 1.48 10.85 27.29
C GLY A 39 0.26 10.25 26.58
N MET A 40 0.47 9.50 25.50
CA MET A 40 -0.56 8.75 24.76
C MET A 40 -0.82 7.37 25.37
N ASP A 41 0.11 6.85 26.16
CA ASP A 41 -0.11 5.65 26.97
C ASP A 41 -0.14 6.04 28.45
N THR A 42 -1.34 6.07 29.03
CA THR A 42 -1.56 6.68 30.34
C THR A 42 -1.19 5.78 31.52
N ASP A 43 -1.01 4.48 31.28
CA ASP A 43 -0.56 3.58 32.34
C ASP A 43 0.95 3.68 32.60
N GLY A 44 1.70 4.15 31.60
CA GLY A 44 3.14 4.45 31.68
C GLY A 44 4.02 3.21 31.79
N ILE A 45 3.55 2.04 31.36
CA ILE A 45 4.25 0.76 31.49
C ILE A 45 4.38 0.11 30.11
N ILE A 46 5.61 -0.20 29.69
CA ILE A 46 5.85 -1.03 28.50
C ILE A 46 5.32 -2.45 28.75
N ASN A 47 4.12 -2.75 28.24
CA ASN A 47 3.40 -4.00 28.45
C ASN A 47 2.86 -4.62 27.14
N GLY A 48 3.18 -4.04 25.99
CA GLY A 48 2.80 -4.48 24.66
C GLY A 48 1.40 -4.02 24.24
N GLN A 49 0.80 -3.03 24.91
CA GLN A 49 -0.55 -2.57 24.62
C GLN A 49 -0.79 -1.15 25.15
N VAL A 50 -1.79 -0.48 24.59
CA VAL A 50 -2.31 0.80 25.09
C VAL A 50 -3.81 0.72 25.23
N LEU A 51 -4.42 1.48 26.14
CA LEU A 51 -5.88 1.63 26.15
C LEU A 51 -6.31 2.30 24.85
N THR A 52 -7.25 1.69 24.11
CA THR A 52 -7.70 2.26 22.83
C THR A 52 -8.29 3.67 23.01
N SER A 53 -8.90 3.95 24.16
CA SER A 53 -9.41 5.29 24.51
C SER A 53 -8.32 6.34 24.72
N ASP A 54 -7.06 5.95 24.91
CA ASP A 54 -5.97 6.91 25.08
C ASP A 54 -5.45 7.41 23.72
N ILE A 55 -5.73 6.67 22.64
CA ILE A 55 -5.24 6.95 21.29
C ILE A 55 -6.33 7.33 20.27
N ASP A 56 -7.61 7.05 20.55
CA ASP A 56 -8.71 7.22 19.59
C ASP A 56 -8.99 8.67 19.15
N TYR A 57 -8.49 9.65 19.91
CA TYR A 57 -8.62 11.08 19.65
C TYR A 57 -7.34 11.74 19.11
N ILE A 58 -6.25 10.99 18.97
CA ILE A 58 -4.96 11.54 18.53
C ILE A 58 -5.02 11.83 17.03
N THR A 59 -4.88 13.11 16.66
CA THR A 59 -4.95 13.57 15.26
C THR A 59 -3.59 13.72 14.60
N THR A 60 -2.51 13.76 15.38
CA THR A 60 -1.17 14.04 14.89
C THR A 60 -0.16 13.18 15.63
N MET A 61 0.68 12.49 14.88
CA MET A 61 1.79 11.71 15.38
C MET A 61 3.05 12.07 14.61
N ILE A 62 4.08 12.45 15.34
CA ILE A 62 5.36 12.89 14.81
C ILE A 62 6.46 12.17 15.57
N ILE A 63 7.20 11.30 14.88
CA ILE A 63 8.24 10.46 15.45
C ILE A 63 9.60 10.90 14.92
N ASN A 64 10.58 11.06 15.83
CA ASN A 64 11.99 11.36 15.54
C ASN A 64 12.34 12.76 15.03
N GLU A 65 11.54 13.78 15.38
CA GLU A 65 11.93 15.19 15.13
C GLU A 65 12.97 15.74 16.11
N SER A 66 13.10 15.15 17.31
CA SER A 66 14.08 15.58 18.32
C SER A 66 14.53 14.43 19.23
N PRO A 67 15.72 14.52 19.86
CA PRO A 67 16.18 13.49 20.80
C PRO A 67 15.24 13.32 22.01
N PRO A 68 15.03 12.10 22.53
CA PRO A 68 15.63 10.84 22.07
C PRO A 68 15.03 10.35 20.74
N PHE A 69 15.84 9.70 19.91
CA PHE A 69 15.38 9.08 18.66
C PHE A 69 14.83 7.67 18.94
N TYR A 70 13.63 7.39 18.44
CA TYR A 70 12.86 6.15 18.51
C TYR A 70 12.96 5.39 17.18
N PHE A 71 13.85 4.40 17.10
CA PHE A 71 13.93 3.55 15.92
C PHE A 71 12.86 2.44 15.98
N VAL A 72 11.64 2.79 15.60
CA VAL A 72 10.49 1.86 15.57
C VAL A 72 10.73 0.77 14.51
N ASN A 73 10.54 -0.49 14.88
CA ASN A 73 10.74 -1.65 14.01
C ASN A 73 9.42 -2.28 13.57
N ASP A 74 8.34 -2.01 14.30
CA ASP A 74 6.99 -2.48 14.01
C ASP A 74 5.95 -1.44 14.48
N PHE A 75 5.09 -0.99 13.56
CA PHE A 75 4.00 -0.04 13.83
C PHE A 75 2.66 -0.73 14.12
N THR A 76 2.64 -2.05 14.36
CA THR A 76 1.42 -2.77 14.75
C THR A 76 0.69 -2.03 15.88
N GLY A 77 -0.61 -1.81 15.68
CA GLY A 77 -1.48 -1.04 16.55
C GLY A 77 -1.71 0.40 16.09
N ILE A 78 -0.89 0.94 15.18
CA ILE A 78 -1.13 2.26 14.59
C ILE A 78 -2.49 2.33 13.87
N GLN A 79 -3.02 1.20 13.41
CA GLN A 79 -4.32 1.09 12.73
C GLN A 79 -5.50 1.50 13.63
N ASP A 80 -5.34 1.48 14.96
CA ASP A 80 -6.37 1.85 15.92
C ASP A 80 -6.35 3.36 16.28
N PHE A 81 -5.42 4.15 15.71
CA PHE A 81 -5.41 5.60 15.82
C PHE A 81 -6.44 6.21 14.86
N VAL A 82 -7.72 5.91 15.08
CA VAL A 82 -8.82 6.18 14.14
C VAL A 82 -9.04 7.66 13.80
N SER A 83 -8.55 8.58 14.62
CA SER A 83 -8.61 10.04 14.36
C SER A 83 -7.33 10.60 13.72
N LEU A 84 -6.32 9.78 13.43
CA LEU A 84 -5.03 10.25 12.92
C LEU A 84 -5.18 10.90 11.55
N GLU A 85 -4.84 12.18 11.45
CA GLU A 85 -4.87 12.96 10.21
C GLU A 85 -3.47 13.24 9.66
N TRP A 86 -2.47 13.31 10.53
CA TRP A 86 -1.11 13.74 10.20
C TRP A 86 -0.08 12.80 10.81
N PHE A 87 0.62 12.05 9.98
CA PHE A 87 1.63 11.10 10.43
C PHE A 87 3.00 11.39 9.81
N VAL A 88 3.98 11.72 10.65
CA VAL A 88 5.36 11.95 10.24
C VAL A 88 6.28 11.05 11.02
N PHE A 89 7.22 10.41 10.33
CA PHE A 89 8.22 9.58 10.98
C PHE A 89 9.57 9.67 10.25
N VAL A 90 10.65 9.79 11.02
CA VAL A 90 12.02 9.85 10.48
C VAL A 90 12.81 8.65 10.95
N GLY A 91 13.20 7.76 10.05
CA GLY A 91 14.00 6.59 10.41
C GLY A 91 13.20 5.53 11.18
N ALA A 92 12.90 4.44 10.48
CA ALA A 92 12.32 3.22 11.02
C ALA A 92 13.01 2.02 10.34
N THR A 93 12.88 0.82 10.90
CA THR A 93 13.43 -0.40 10.29
C THR A 93 12.36 -1.28 9.65
N VAL A 94 11.12 -0.77 9.59
CA VAL A 94 9.96 -1.45 9.04
C VAL A 94 10.14 -1.84 7.58
N VAL A 95 9.60 -3.01 7.23
CA VAL A 95 9.61 -3.55 5.85
C VAL A 95 8.26 -3.32 5.17
N GLU A 96 7.18 -3.41 5.92
CA GLU A 96 5.82 -3.22 5.45
C GLU A 96 5.04 -2.35 6.44
N MET A 97 4.08 -1.59 5.93
CA MET A 97 3.22 -0.76 6.74
C MET A 97 1.80 -0.79 6.17
N ASP A 98 0.86 -1.31 6.94
CA ASP A 98 -0.57 -1.32 6.61
C ASP A 98 -1.27 -0.19 7.37
N LEU A 99 -1.66 0.86 6.65
CA LEU A 99 -2.43 2.00 7.14
C LEU A 99 -3.81 2.07 6.47
N GLY A 100 -4.27 0.99 5.82
CA GLY A 100 -5.51 0.98 5.05
C GLY A 100 -6.76 1.32 5.87
N ASN A 101 -6.71 1.19 7.20
CA ASN A 101 -7.81 1.55 8.11
C ASN A 101 -7.77 3.00 8.61
N LEU A 102 -6.73 3.78 8.28
CA LEU A 102 -6.62 5.18 8.69
C LEU A 102 -7.41 6.09 7.74
N THR A 103 -8.73 6.03 7.85
CA THR A 103 -9.66 6.72 6.92
C THR A 103 -9.61 8.25 7.03
N ASN A 104 -9.09 8.80 8.13
CA ASN A 104 -8.96 10.24 8.35
C ASN A 104 -7.59 10.80 7.97
N LEU A 105 -6.64 9.96 7.55
CA LEU A 105 -5.28 10.37 7.21
C LEU A 105 -5.28 11.31 5.99
N LYS A 106 -4.72 12.50 6.17
CA LYS A 106 -4.58 13.55 5.15
C LYS A 106 -3.14 13.78 4.72
N HIS A 107 -2.21 13.54 5.64
CA HIS A 107 -0.80 13.76 5.40
C HIS A 107 0.03 12.61 5.97
N ILE A 108 0.90 12.07 5.12
CA ILE A 108 1.92 11.11 5.54
C ILE A 108 3.29 11.50 5.00
N GLU A 109 4.28 11.53 5.89
CA GLU A 109 5.67 11.80 5.55
C GLU A 109 6.61 10.80 6.24
N GLY A 110 7.39 10.07 5.44
CA GLY A 110 8.43 9.17 5.89
C GLY A 110 9.79 9.51 5.30
N LEU A 111 10.77 9.88 6.14
CA LEU A 111 12.11 10.23 5.69
C LEU A 111 13.17 9.25 6.21
N SER A 112 14.18 8.97 5.37
CA SER A 112 15.39 8.22 5.75
C SER A 112 15.15 6.76 6.20
N ILE A 113 14.25 6.04 5.54
CA ILE A 113 13.88 4.65 5.90
C ILE A 113 14.48 3.67 4.92
N ILE A 114 15.50 2.88 5.30
CA ILE A 114 16.25 2.13 4.29
C ILE A 114 15.50 0.89 3.76
N ASN A 115 14.56 0.31 4.52
CA ASN A 115 14.02 -1.04 4.23
C ASN A 115 12.50 -1.10 3.95
N LEU A 116 11.75 0.00 4.02
CA LEU A 116 10.31 -0.02 3.76
C LEU A 116 10.09 -0.34 2.28
N ALA A 117 9.46 -1.47 1.99
CA ALA A 117 9.26 -2.00 0.65
C ALA A 117 7.80 -1.91 0.18
N TYR A 118 6.86 -1.83 1.13
CA TYR A 118 5.42 -1.79 0.91
C TYR A 118 4.73 -0.82 1.87
N ILE A 119 3.79 -0.03 1.34
CA ILE A 119 2.85 0.74 2.16
C ILE A 119 1.43 0.69 1.58
N ASP A 120 0.46 0.52 2.46
CA ASP A 120 -0.97 0.61 2.14
C ASP A 120 -1.58 1.85 2.79
N VAL A 121 -2.08 2.78 1.98
CA VAL A 121 -2.88 3.95 2.40
C VAL A 121 -4.21 3.99 1.64
N SER A 122 -4.65 2.85 1.11
CA SER A 122 -5.77 2.77 0.16
C SER A 122 -7.12 3.19 0.75
N GLY A 123 -7.32 3.05 2.06
CA GLY A 123 -8.54 3.52 2.74
C GLY A 123 -8.49 4.97 3.20
N SER A 124 -7.37 5.68 3.02
CA SER A 124 -7.24 7.10 3.36
C SER A 124 -7.81 7.97 2.23
N GLU A 125 -9.13 7.93 1.99
CA GLU A 125 -9.81 8.69 0.92
C GLU A 125 -9.64 10.22 1.01
N GLY A 126 -9.27 10.73 2.18
CA GLY A 126 -8.93 12.14 2.42
C GLY A 126 -7.45 12.49 2.23
N LEU A 127 -6.60 11.58 1.75
CA LEU A 127 -5.16 11.82 1.65
C LEU A 127 -4.84 12.94 0.65
N GLU A 128 -4.25 14.03 1.14
CA GLU A 128 -3.85 15.20 0.36
C GLU A 128 -2.35 15.19 0.03
N ASN A 129 -1.53 14.63 0.93
CA ASN A 129 -0.07 14.66 0.83
C ASN A 129 0.52 13.29 1.14
N PHE A 130 1.20 12.71 0.15
CA PHE A 130 2.03 11.52 0.32
C PHE A 130 3.49 11.88 0.05
N SER A 131 4.35 11.70 1.04
CA SER A 131 5.79 11.92 0.91
C SER A 131 6.57 10.76 1.52
N MET A 132 7.37 10.08 0.71
CA MET A 132 8.31 9.04 1.14
C MET A 132 9.67 9.30 0.51
N GLY A 133 10.76 9.06 1.24
CA GLY A 133 12.09 9.37 0.72
C GLY A 133 13.21 8.50 1.28
N GLY A 134 14.10 8.07 0.38
CA GLY A 134 15.28 7.30 0.73
C GLY A 134 14.93 5.91 1.26
N THR A 135 14.12 5.17 0.50
CA THR A 135 13.55 3.88 0.90
C THR A 135 13.66 2.78 -0.15
N SER A 136 13.34 1.55 0.24
CA SER A 136 13.25 0.40 -0.68
C SER A 136 11.84 0.24 -1.27
N LEU A 137 11.02 1.30 -1.24
CA LEU A 137 9.59 1.22 -1.53
C LEU A 137 9.39 0.92 -3.01
N SER A 138 8.80 -0.25 -3.29
CA SER A 138 8.52 -0.74 -4.64
C SER A 138 7.03 -0.93 -4.91
N THR A 139 6.20 -0.86 -3.88
CA THR A 139 4.75 -1.00 -3.99
C THR A 139 4.05 -0.05 -3.04
N ILE A 140 3.08 0.70 -3.57
CA ILE A 140 2.27 1.66 -2.84
C ILE A 140 0.81 1.40 -3.22
N LEU A 141 -0.06 1.15 -2.24
CA LEU A 141 -1.50 1.15 -2.48
C LEU A 141 -2.07 2.52 -2.10
N LEU A 142 -2.27 3.36 -3.12
CA LEU A 142 -2.86 4.68 -2.97
C LEU A 142 -4.40 4.64 -2.93
N PRO A 143 -5.05 5.62 -2.29
CA PRO A 143 -6.50 5.68 -2.24
C PRO A 143 -7.10 5.97 -3.61
N GLN A 144 -8.22 5.32 -3.94
CA GLN A 144 -8.98 5.59 -5.18
C GLN A 144 -9.85 6.85 -5.05
N SER A 145 -9.25 7.96 -4.63
CA SER A 145 -9.88 9.26 -4.40
C SER A 145 -9.17 10.40 -5.15
N GLN A 146 -9.85 11.52 -5.38
CA GLN A 146 -9.30 12.70 -6.06
C GLN A 146 -8.68 13.72 -5.08
N SER A 147 -8.48 13.35 -3.82
CA SER A 147 -8.04 14.26 -2.75
C SER A 147 -6.54 14.61 -2.84
N LEU A 148 -5.75 13.76 -3.50
CA LEU A 148 -4.28 13.89 -3.51
C LEU A 148 -3.84 15.17 -4.26
N LEU A 149 -3.09 16.02 -3.55
CA LEU A 149 -2.56 17.30 -4.03
C LEU A 149 -1.04 17.22 -4.28
N SER A 150 -0.34 16.37 -3.53
CA SER A 150 1.10 16.20 -3.62
C SER A 150 1.50 14.73 -3.49
N PHE A 151 2.30 14.27 -4.43
CA PHE A 151 2.93 12.95 -4.40
C PHE A 151 4.45 13.11 -4.53
N ALA A 152 5.17 12.62 -3.52
CA ALA A 152 6.63 12.54 -3.52
C ALA A 152 7.09 11.14 -3.12
N CYS A 153 7.86 10.47 -3.97
CA CYS A 153 8.62 9.28 -3.63
C CYS A 153 10.01 9.37 -4.25
N GLY A 154 10.86 10.24 -3.71
CA GLY A 154 12.23 10.42 -4.21
C GLY A 154 13.18 9.38 -3.63
N SER A 155 14.08 8.82 -4.45
CA SER A 155 15.01 7.77 -3.99
C SER A 155 14.26 6.56 -3.38
N CYS A 156 13.20 6.13 -4.06
CA CYS A 156 12.47 4.89 -3.79
C CYS A 156 12.93 3.80 -4.81
N LEU A 157 12.20 2.68 -4.93
CA LEU A 157 12.44 1.61 -5.91
C LEU A 157 11.20 1.31 -6.75
N LEU A 158 10.43 2.34 -7.08
CA LEU A 158 9.23 2.20 -7.91
C LEU A 158 9.63 1.85 -9.34
N THR A 159 8.90 0.90 -9.94
CA THR A 159 9.04 0.51 -11.37
C THR A 159 7.87 1.00 -12.21
N GLU A 160 6.73 1.24 -11.59
CA GLU A 160 5.55 1.78 -12.24
C GLU A 160 4.82 2.73 -11.30
N LEU A 161 4.19 3.75 -11.88
CA LEU A 161 3.32 4.65 -11.15
C LEU A 161 2.23 5.20 -12.05
N ASP A 162 0.98 4.97 -11.66
CA ASP A 162 -0.19 5.57 -12.31
C ASP A 162 -0.84 6.62 -11.39
N LEU A 163 -0.82 7.86 -11.86
CA LEU A 163 -1.43 9.02 -11.21
C LEU A 163 -2.58 9.63 -12.04
N SER A 164 -3.08 8.91 -13.06
CA SER A 164 -4.15 9.36 -13.96
C SER A 164 -5.47 9.67 -13.24
N TYR A 165 -5.70 9.09 -12.07
CA TYR A 165 -6.91 9.30 -11.27
C TYR A 165 -6.90 10.62 -10.46
N TYR A 166 -5.73 11.21 -10.19
CA TYR A 166 -5.58 12.30 -9.21
C TYR A 166 -5.61 13.69 -9.85
N VAL A 167 -6.82 14.12 -10.24
CA VAL A 167 -7.07 15.36 -11.01
C VAL A 167 -6.70 16.67 -10.29
N ASN A 168 -6.33 16.63 -9.00
CA ASN A 168 -5.98 17.82 -8.21
C ASN A 168 -4.48 17.93 -7.88
N LEU A 169 -3.63 17.04 -8.43
CA LEU A 169 -2.19 17.06 -8.18
C LEU A 169 -1.53 18.38 -8.62
N THR A 170 -0.73 18.96 -7.74
CA THR A 170 0.04 20.19 -8.00
C THR A 170 1.54 19.99 -7.90
N TYR A 171 1.96 18.87 -7.30
CA TYR A 171 3.35 18.52 -7.01
C TYR A 171 3.59 17.03 -7.24
N ILE A 172 4.53 16.70 -8.11
CA ILE A 172 4.95 15.33 -8.42
C ILE A 172 6.47 15.28 -8.38
N MET A 173 7.02 14.47 -7.47
CA MET A 173 8.47 14.21 -7.37
C MET A 173 8.73 12.71 -7.25
N VAL A 174 9.27 12.13 -8.32
CA VAL A 174 9.57 10.69 -8.43
C VAL A 174 11.00 10.46 -8.89
N GLU A 175 11.89 11.39 -8.55
CA GLU A 175 13.31 11.30 -8.91
C GLU A 175 14.00 10.10 -8.25
N ARG A 176 15.04 9.57 -8.91
CA ARG A 176 15.85 8.46 -8.40
C ARG A 176 15.02 7.21 -8.10
N ASN A 177 14.23 6.76 -9.07
CA ASN A 177 13.54 5.47 -9.03
C ASN A 177 14.07 4.57 -10.15
N SER A 178 13.37 3.46 -10.39
CA SER A 178 13.59 2.56 -11.53
C SER A 178 12.32 2.51 -12.38
N LEU A 179 11.64 3.66 -12.54
CA LEU A 179 10.38 3.72 -13.27
C LEU A 179 10.61 3.30 -14.73
N GLU A 180 9.77 2.41 -15.21
CA GLU A 180 9.62 2.03 -16.60
C GLU A 180 8.30 2.60 -17.17
N TYR A 181 7.32 2.81 -16.28
CA TYR A 181 6.01 3.38 -16.58
C TYR A 181 5.67 4.53 -15.64
N LEU A 182 5.26 5.67 -16.21
CA LEU A 182 4.71 6.81 -15.46
C LEU A 182 3.54 7.40 -16.24
N ASN A 183 2.35 7.34 -15.65
CA ASN A 183 1.15 7.98 -16.18
C ASN A 183 0.70 9.13 -15.28
N VAL A 184 0.65 10.34 -15.85
CA VAL A 184 0.16 11.55 -15.18
C VAL A 184 -0.89 12.28 -16.02
N ALA A 185 -1.50 11.60 -17.01
CA ALA A 185 -2.61 12.12 -17.80
C ALA A 185 -3.91 12.12 -16.98
N ASN A 186 -4.06 13.14 -16.13
CA ASN A 186 -5.16 13.30 -15.17
C ASN A 186 -6.00 14.55 -15.43
N GLY A 187 -5.92 15.11 -16.63
CA GLY A 187 -6.53 16.37 -17.02
C GLY A 187 -5.94 17.61 -16.36
N ASN A 188 -4.78 17.52 -15.68
CA ASN A 188 -4.29 18.56 -14.77
C ASN A 188 -2.89 19.12 -15.07
N ASN A 189 -2.33 18.87 -16.27
CA ASN A 189 -0.98 19.30 -16.66
C ASN A 189 -0.62 20.74 -16.22
N THR A 190 -1.52 21.71 -16.44
CA THR A 190 -1.24 23.12 -16.17
C THR A 190 -1.18 23.52 -14.70
N ASN A 191 -1.75 22.71 -13.81
CA ASN A 191 -1.76 22.96 -12.37
C ASN A 191 -0.63 22.22 -11.64
N VAL A 192 0.04 21.26 -12.29
CA VAL A 192 1.26 20.64 -11.77
C VAL A 192 2.41 21.63 -11.90
N THR A 193 2.64 22.38 -10.82
CA THR A 193 3.67 23.44 -10.75
C THR A 193 5.07 22.90 -10.50
N THR A 194 5.17 21.70 -9.93
CA THR A 194 6.45 20.99 -9.75
C THR A 194 6.32 19.58 -10.30
N PHE A 195 7.14 19.27 -11.29
CA PHE A 195 7.26 17.94 -11.88
C PHE A 195 8.74 17.57 -11.96
N ILE A 196 9.15 16.56 -11.21
CA ILE A 196 10.54 16.06 -11.18
C ILE A 196 10.53 14.54 -11.33
N ALA A 197 11.05 14.05 -12.45
CA ALA A 197 11.14 12.62 -12.75
C ALA A 197 12.56 12.20 -13.20
N THR A 198 13.59 12.97 -12.85
CA THR A 198 14.99 12.66 -13.19
C THR A 198 15.52 11.40 -12.51
N GLN A 199 16.58 10.81 -13.04
CA GLN A 199 17.24 9.60 -12.53
C GLN A 199 16.29 8.39 -12.48
N ASN A 200 15.56 8.18 -13.57
CA ASN A 200 14.76 7.02 -13.93
C ASN A 200 15.25 6.51 -15.30
N PRO A 201 16.42 5.85 -15.37
CA PRO A 201 17.09 5.57 -16.65
C PRO A 201 16.30 4.63 -17.57
N ASP A 202 15.36 3.86 -17.02
CA ASP A 202 14.52 2.91 -17.75
C ASP A 202 13.17 3.53 -18.18
N LEU A 203 12.89 4.79 -17.80
CA LEU A 203 11.66 5.51 -18.12
C LEU A 203 11.75 6.12 -19.52
N ASN A 204 11.30 5.37 -20.53
CA ASN A 204 11.38 5.81 -21.92
C ASN A 204 10.29 6.84 -22.30
N CYS A 205 9.13 6.76 -21.66
CA CYS A 205 8.00 7.63 -21.94
C CYS A 205 7.34 8.11 -20.65
N ILE A 206 6.60 9.21 -20.72
CA ILE A 206 5.73 9.70 -19.66
C ILE A 206 4.39 10.06 -20.31
N ILE A 207 3.30 9.44 -19.86
CA ILE A 207 1.96 9.67 -20.41
C ILE A 207 1.38 10.93 -19.76
N VAL A 208 0.94 11.88 -20.58
CA VAL A 208 0.47 13.22 -20.18
C VAL A 208 -0.75 13.64 -20.98
N ASP A 209 -1.49 14.68 -20.55
CA ASP A 209 -2.65 15.17 -21.31
C ASP A 209 -2.29 16.12 -22.47
N ASP A 210 -1.21 16.90 -22.34
CA ASP A 210 -0.75 17.90 -23.30
C ASP A 210 0.78 17.84 -23.40
N THR A 211 1.26 17.20 -24.47
CA THR A 211 2.70 17.05 -24.74
C THR A 211 3.40 18.39 -24.93
N ALA A 212 2.78 19.33 -25.65
CA ALA A 212 3.36 20.64 -25.91
C ALA A 212 3.55 21.46 -24.63
N TYR A 213 2.59 21.40 -23.70
CA TYR A 213 2.73 22.01 -22.39
C TYR A 213 3.83 21.33 -21.56
N SER A 214 3.82 20.00 -21.50
CA SER A 214 4.79 19.24 -20.69
C SER A 214 6.22 19.46 -21.18
N GLU A 215 6.48 19.41 -22.48
CA GLU A 215 7.79 19.68 -23.06
C GLU A 215 8.31 21.09 -22.73
N ALA A 216 7.42 22.09 -22.71
CA ALA A 216 7.79 23.48 -22.44
C ALA A 216 8.04 23.77 -20.95
N ASN A 217 7.38 23.04 -20.04
CA ASN A 217 7.34 23.40 -18.61
C ASN A 217 7.98 22.36 -17.68
N TRP A 218 7.92 21.07 -18.02
CA TRP A 218 8.43 19.97 -17.19
C TRP A 218 9.83 19.53 -17.65
N THR A 219 10.80 20.39 -17.36
CA THR A 219 12.18 20.22 -17.86
C THR A 219 13.07 19.32 -17.00
N PHE A 220 12.58 18.85 -15.85
CA PHE A 220 13.29 17.96 -14.93
C PHE A 220 12.91 16.49 -15.15
N ILE A 221 13.17 15.99 -16.36
CA ILE A 221 13.04 14.59 -16.75
C ILE A 221 14.37 14.06 -17.26
N ASP A 222 14.49 12.74 -17.40
CA ASP A 222 15.70 12.17 -18.00
C ASP A 222 15.78 12.46 -19.51
N PRO A 223 16.99 12.65 -20.07
CA PRO A 223 17.14 12.95 -21.49
C PRO A 223 16.61 11.85 -22.43
N ALA A 224 16.44 10.63 -21.93
CA ALA A 224 15.89 9.50 -22.69
C ALA A 224 14.35 9.46 -22.63
N SER A 225 13.72 10.12 -21.65
CA SER A 225 12.28 10.15 -21.48
C SER A 225 11.64 11.10 -22.49
N THR A 226 10.48 10.74 -23.02
CA THR A 226 9.67 11.60 -23.87
C THR A 226 8.22 11.67 -23.40
N PHE A 227 7.54 12.78 -23.63
CA PHE A 227 6.13 12.91 -23.30
C PHE A 227 5.27 12.35 -24.44
N VAL A 228 4.22 11.61 -24.09
CA VAL A 228 3.24 11.04 -25.03
C VAL A 228 1.82 11.23 -24.51
N GLU A 229 0.82 11.19 -25.40
CA GLU A 229 -0.60 11.39 -25.01
C GLU A 229 -1.36 10.08 -24.81
N SER A 230 -0.70 8.95 -25.07
CA SER A 230 -1.30 7.63 -24.85
C SER A 230 -0.27 6.54 -24.59
N GLU A 231 -0.73 5.48 -23.93
CA GLU A 231 0.06 4.26 -23.73
C GLU A 231 0.49 3.61 -25.05
N ALA A 232 -0.37 3.65 -26.07
CA ALA A 232 -0.04 3.12 -27.39
C ALA A 232 1.15 3.84 -28.06
N GLU A 233 1.30 5.14 -27.82
CA GLU A 233 2.46 5.91 -28.28
C GLU A 233 3.71 5.55 -27.49
N CYS A 234 3.59 5.36 -26.18
CA CYS A 234 4.68 4.86 -25.35
C CYS A 234 5.20 3.50 -25.84
N ASP A 235 4.29 2.54 -26.04
CA ASP A 235 4.61 1.19 -26.50
C ASP A 235 5.33 1.21 -27.85
N ALA A 236 4.91 2.10 -28.76
CA ALA A 236 5.51 2.25 -30.08
C ALA A 236 6.95 2.78 -30.06
N LEU A 237 7.36 3.47 -28.99
CA LEU A 237 8.71 3.99 -28.78
C LEU A 237 9.66 2.94 -28.21
N THR A 238 9.13 1.91 -27.54
CA THR A 238 9.92 0.77 -27.12
C THR A 238 10.34 -0.01 -28.36
N THR A 239 11.65 -0.24 -28.54
CA THR A 239 12.11 -1.13 -29.61
C THR A 239 11.61 -2.53 -29.27
N ASN A 240 10.53 -2.96 -29.93
CA ASN A 240 9.95 -4.29 -29.80
C ASN A 240 11.02 -5.40 -29.86
N GLU A 241 11.55 -5.81 -28.72
CA GLU A 241 11.29 -7.17 -28.28
C GLU A 241 10.19 -7.08 -27.22
N SER A 242 8.93 -7.18 -27.63
CA SER A 242 7.85 -7.52 -26.70
C SER A 242 8.09 -8.96 -26.24
N SER A 243 9.11 -9.17 -25.42
CA SER A 243 9.24 -10.36 -24.62
C SER A 243 8.22 -10.23 -23.51
N PHE A 244 7.26 -11.15 -23.51
CA PHE A 244 6.39 -11.44 -22.38
C PHE A 244 7.18 -11.28 -21.06
N GLU A 245 6.82 -10.32 -20.21
CA GLU A 245 7.44 -10.11 -18.90
C GLU A 245 7.41 -11.43 -18.09
N ASP A 246 8.54 -11.79 -17.46
CA ASP A 246 8.64 -12.99 -16.63
C ASP A 246 7.84 -12.80 -15.32
N PHE A 247 6.60 -13.28 -15.28
CA PHE A 247 5.78 -13.28 -14.05
C PHE A 247 6.42 -14.13 -12.96
N LYS A 248 6.28 -13.71 -11.70
CA LYS A 248 6.71 -14.51 -10.54
C LYS A 248 5.58 -14.75 -9.57
N ILE A 249 5.38 -16.02 -9.20
CA ILE A 249 4.42 -16.42 -8.18
C ILE A 249 5.06 -16.59 -6.80
N TYR A 250 4.40 -16.06 -5.77
CA TYR A 250 4.83 -16.16 -4.38
C TYR A 250 3.65 -16.39 -3.41
N PRO A 251 3.80 -17.19 -2.35
CA PRO A 251 4.88 -18.15 -2.16
C PRO A 251 4.77 -19.29 -3.17
N ASN A 252 5.91 -19.80 -3.63
CA ASN A 252 5.98 -21.06 -4.37
C ASN A 252 7.13 -21.88 -3.78
N PRO A 253 6.87 -22.99 -3.08
CA PRO A 253 5.57 -23.69 -2.99
C PRO A 253 4.49 -22.97 -2.17
N ALA A 254 3.25 -23.00 -2.65
CA ALA A 254 2.05 -22.43 -2.01
C ALA A 254 1.35 -23.47 -1.12
N SER A 255 0.73 -23.01 -0.02
CA SER A 255 -0.13 -23.83 0.83
C SER A 255 -1.59 -23.46 0.65
N ASP A 256 -1.91 -22.19 0.89
CA ASP A 256 -3.30 -21.70 0.86
C ASP A 256 -3.58 -20.82 -0.35
N PHE A 257 -2.61 -19.99 -0.75
CA PHE A 257 -2.73 -19.05 -1.84
C PHE A 257 -1.37 -18.85 -2.52
N PHE A 258 -1.40 -18.29 -3.72
CA PHE A 258 -0.25 -17.62 -4.33
C PHE A 258 -0.65 -16.18 -4.74
N GLN A 259 0.35 -15.38 -5.02
CA GLN A 259 0.28 -14.00 -5.46
C GLN A 259 1.11 -13.87 -6.73
N LEU A 260 0.76 -12.90 -7.58
CA LEU A 260 1.55 -12.54 -8.75
C LEU A 260 2.32 -11.27 -8.44
N LYS A 261 3.64 -11.30 -8.61
CA LYS A 261 4.45 -10.10 -8.72
C LYS A 261 4.53 -9.75 -10.21
N VAL A 262 4.10 -8.53 -10.54
CA VAL A 262 3.81 -7.99 -11.89
C VAL A 262 2.40 -8.34 -12.40
N ILE A 263 1.53 -7.33 -12.53
CA ILE A 263 0.40 -7.35 -13.46
C ILE A 263 -0.06 -5.94 -13.81
N ASN A 264 0.24 -5.52 -15.04
CA ASN A 264 -0.54 -4.53 -15.79
C ASN A 264 -1.54 -5.34 -16.64
N GLU A 265 -2.71 -5.62 -16.04
CA GLU A 265 -3.88 -6.33 -16.60
C GLU A 265 -3.70 -7.79 -17.09
N PHE A 266 -4.63 -8.68 -16.68
CA PHE A 266 -4.76 -10.03 -17.23
C PHE A 266 -6.23 -10.35 -17.52
N GLU A 267 -6.48 -11.17 -18.53
CA GLU A 267 -7.83 -11.63 -18.87
C GLU A 267 -8.27 -12.81 -17.99
N ARG A 268 -7.35 -13.76 -17.77
CA ARG A 268 -7.62 -14.97 -16.98
C ARG A 268 -6.34 -15.67 -16.51
N ILE A 269 -6.39 -16.28 -15.32
CA ILE A 269 -5.37 -17.22 -14.84
C ILE A 269 -6.01 -18.61 -14.75
N ASP A 270 -5.42 -19.61 -15.39
CA ASP A 270 -5.82 -21.01 -15.28
C ASP A 270 -4.78 -21.81 -14.48
N VAL A 271 -5.23 -22.63 -13.55
CA VAL A 271 -4.41 -23.65 -12.88
C VAL A 271 -4.67 -24.98 -13.56
N ILE A 272 -3.62 -25.58 -14.12
CA ILE A 272 -3.67 -26.77 -14.97
C ILE A 272 -2.91 -27.91 -14.28
N ASP A 273 -3.53 -29.09 -14.22
CA ASP A 273 -2.86 -30.28 -13.71
C ASP A 273 -1.90 -30.92 -14.74
N LEU A 274 -1.16 -31.96 -14.34
CA LEU A 274 -0.20 -32.65 -15.22
C LEU A 274 -0.85 -33.40 -16.40
N THR A 275 -2.17 -33.57 -16.41
CA THR A 275 -2.91 -34.16 -17.54
C THR A 275 -3.33 -33.11 -18.55
N GLY A 276 -3.07 -31.82 -18.28
CA GLY A 276 -3.50 -30.70 -19.11
C GLY A 276 -4.93 -30.23 -18.82
N LYS A 277 -5.56 -30.71 -17.75
CA LYS A 277 -6.92 -30.30 -17.37
C LYS A 277 -6.86 -29.03 -16.51
N VAL A 278 -7.67 -28.04 -16.88
CA VAL A 278 -7.91 -26.86 -16.04
C VAL A 278 -8.70 -27.29 -14.80
N VAL A 279 -8.10 -27.10 -13.62
CA VAL A 279 -8.70 -27.45 -12.32
C VAL A 279 -9.22 -26.24 -11.56
N LYS A 280 -8.75 -25.03 -11.90
CA LYS A 280 -9.23 -23.75 -11.36
C LYS A 280 -8.97 -22.61 -12.33
N SER A 281 -9.81 -21.58 -12.31
CA SER A 281 -9.63 -20.35 -13.09
C SER A 281 -9.94 -19.12 -12.24
N PHE A 282 -9.24 -18.02 -12.51
CA PHE A 282 -9.47 -16.71 -11.92
C PHE A 282 -9.61 -15.68 -13.06
N THR A 283 -10.69 -14.91 -13.04
CA THR A 283 -11.02 -13.90 -14.07
C THR A 283 -11.01 -12.48 -13.52
N GLU A 284 -10.78 -12.33 -12.22
CA GLU A 284 -10.74 -11.04 -11.53
C GLU A 284 -9.40 -10.90 -10.81
N SER A 285 -8.85 -9.68 -10.84
CA SER A 285 -7.62 -9.34 -10.14
C SER A 285 -7.78 -9.52 -8.63
N SER A 286 -6.82 -10.22 -8.02
CA SER A 286 -6.81 -10.46 -6.58
C SER A 286 -5.39 -10.44 -6.03
N TYR A 287 -5.23 -9.89 -4.82
CA TYR A 287 -3.97 -9.95 -4.09
C TYR A 287 -3.59 -11.39 -3.69
N LYS A 288 -4.58 -12.28 -3.51
CA LYS A 288 -4.36 -13.69 -3.11
C LYS A 288 -5.25 -14.63 -3.91
N TYR A 289 -4.64 -15.40 -4.80
CA TYR A 289 -5.30 -16.46 -5.53
C TYR A 289 -5.34 -17.73 -4.68
N GLN A 290 -6.48 -17.96 -4.05
CA GLN A 290 -6.71 -19.11 -3.17
C GLN A 290 -6.58 -20.43 -3.94
N VAL A 291 -5.90 -21.41 -3.37
CA VAL A 291 -5.68 -22.76 -3.93
C VAL A 291 -5.84 -23.86 -2.88
N THR A 292 -6.44 -23.53 -1.72
CA THR A 292 -6.67 -24.44 -0.59
C THR A 292 -7.45 -25.70 -0.96
N GLU A 293 -8.30 -25.65 -1.99
CA GLU A 293 -9.07 -26.79 -2.47
C GLU A 293 -8.29 -27.72 -3.43
N LEU A 294 -7.11 -27.32 -3.89
CA LEU A 294 -6.28 -28.13 -4.76
C LEU A 294 -5.50 -29.19 -3.96
N SER A 295 -5.36 -30.37 -4.55
CA SER A 295 -4.55 -31.44 -3.94
C SER A 295 -3.06 -31.07 -3.99
N LYS A 296 -2.30 -31.57 -3.01
CA LYS A 296 -0.84 -31.41 -2.99
C LYS A 296 -0.22 -31.97 -4.27
N GLY A 297 0.62 -31.19 -4.94
CA GLY A 297 1.15 -31.60 -6.23
C GLY A 297 1.75 -30.48 -7.07
N LEU A 298 2.12 -30.85 -8.29
CA LEU A 298 2.68 -29.96 -9.30
C LEU A 298 1.61 -29.53 -10.28
N TYR A 299 1.53 -28.22 -10.52
CA TYR A 299 0.59 -27.59 -11.43
C TYR A 299 1.33 -26.65 -12.39
N ILE A 300 0.69 -26.34 -13.50
CA ILE A 300 1.09 -25.28 -14.42
C ILE A 300 0.05 -24.17 -14.29
N LEU A 301 0.52 -22.99 -13.94
CA LEU A 301 -0.25 -21.77 -14.01
C LEU A 301 -0.17 -21.22 -15.43
N SER A 302 -1.28 -20.92 -16.08
CA SER A 302 -1.34 -20.27 -17.38
C SER A 302 -2.01 -18.90 -17.24
N ILE A 303 -1.25 -17.85 -17.50
CA ILE A 303 -1.73 -16.46 -17.42
C ILE A 303 -2.04 -16.00 -18.83
N HIS A 304 -3.27 -15.56 -19.04
CA HIS A 304 -3.76 -15.02 -20.30
C HIS A 304 -3.83 -13.50 -20.20
N THR A 305 -3.21 -12.82 -21.16
CA THR A 305 -3.27 -11.38 -21.33
C THR A 305 -3.72 -11.06 -22.76
N ASN A 306 -4.06 -9.80 -23.02
CA ASN A 306 -4.27 -9.25 -24.36
C ASN A 306 -3.03 -9.44 -25.28
N TYR A 307 -1.83 -9.60 -24.71
CA TYR A 307 -0.59 -9.83 -25.44
C TYR A 307 -0.25 -11.32 -25.67
N GLY A 308 -0.95 -12.28 -25.03
CA GLY A 308 -0.72 -13.71 -25.23
C GLY A 308 -0.83 -14.57 -23.96
N LYS A 309 -0.02 -15.64 -23.86
CA LYS A 309 -0.04 -16.55 -22.70
C LYS A 309 1.36 -16.76 -22.09
N SER A 310 1.47 -16.67 -20.77
CA SER A 310 2.62 -17.15 -20.00
C SER A 310 2.29 -18.43 -19.24
N PHE A 311 3.33 -19.20 -18.91
CA PHE A 311 3.23 -20.41 -18.11
C PHE A 311 4.23 -20.35 -16.96
N GLN A 312 3.76 -20.63 -15.75
CA GLN A 312 4.62 -20.75 -14.57
C GLN A 312 4.36 -22.02 -13.79
N LYS A 313 5.42 -22.61 -13.27
CA LYS A 313 5.34 -23.77 -12.39
C LYS A 313 4.77 -23.39 -11.03
N LEU A 314 3.69 -24.02 -10.59
CA LEU A 314 3.11 -23.89 -9.24
C LEU A 314 3.24 -25.20 -8.48
N VAL A 315 3.75 -25.16 -7.24
CA VAL A 315 3.83 -26.32 -6.36
C VAL A 315 2.90 -26.09 -5.17
N ILE A 316 1.94 -26.99 -4.94
CA ILE A 316 1.03 -26.98 -3.79
C ILE A 316 1.51 -27.96 -2.71
N LYS A 317 1.64 -27.49 -1.46
CA LYS A 317 2.23 -28.22 -0.32
C LYS A 317 1.24 -28.80 0.67
#